data_AF-A0A652YSD5-F1
#
_entry.id   AF-A0A652YSD5-F1
#
_cell.length_a   1.000
_cell.length_b   1.000
_cell.length_c   1.000
_cell.angle_alpha   90.00
_cell.angle_beta   90.00
_cell.angle_gamma   90.00
#
_symmetry.space_group_name_H-M   'P 1'
#
loop_
_entity.id
_entity.type
_entity.pdbx_description
1 polymer ?
#
loop_
_entity_poly.entity_id
_entity_poly.type
_entity_poly.pdbx_seq_one_letter_code
_entity_poly.pdbx_strand_id
1 'polypeptide(L)' 'MEEHDVNEETHNPTVPIGFDIAWSVFMLLWIVLTVTAVVSIVRSDADPVAKIGWSALSVILPIVGPAAWFFASRRRQNAL' A
#
# COMPACT_ATOMS: atom_id res chain seq x y z
N MET A 1 -22.19 48.14 7.97
CA MET A 1 -21.67 47.63 6.69
C MET A 1 -20.34 47.00 7.02
N GLU A 2 -20.38 45.80 7.57
CA GLU A 2 -19.18 44.98 7.78
C GLU A 2 -19.18 44.01 6.61
N GLU A 3 -18.26 44.20 5.67
CA GLU A 3 -17.90 43.16 4.71
C GLU A 3 -17.30 42.03 5.52
N HIS A 4 -18.15 41.09 5.92
CA HIS A 4 -17.71 39.81 6.41
C HIS A 4 -16.98 39.15 5.25
N ASP A 5 -15.66 39.00 5.40
CA ASP A 5 -14.80 38.27 4.50
C ASP A 5 -15.25 36.81 4.44
N VAL A 6 -16.21 36.52 3.57
CA VAL A 6 -16.66 35.16 3.23
C VAL A 6 -15.66 34.54 2.25
N ASN A 7 -14.37 34.68 2.53
CA ASN A 7 -13.31 33.95 1.86
C ASN A 7 -12.40 33.27 2.89
N GLU A 8 -12.95 32.88 4.05
CA GLU A 8 -12.37 31.77 4.82
C GLU A 8 -12.46 30.54 3.93
N GLU A 9 -11.40 30.34 3.14
CA GLU A 9 -11.17 29.15 2.34
C GLU A 9 -11.32 27.95 3.26
N THR A 10 -12.48 27.31 3.18
CA THR A 10 -12.76 26.08 3.90
C THR A 10 -11.83 25.02 3.34
N HIS A 11 -10.64 24.91 3.95
CA HIS A 11 -9.67 23.88 3.67
C HIS A 11 -10.29 22.56 4.11
N ASN A 12 -11.07 21.95 3.23
CA ASN A 12 -11.81 20.74 3.51
C ASN A 12 -10.79 19.61 3.80
N PRO A 13 -10.62 19.17 5.06
CA PRO A 13 -9.55 18.26 5.45
C PRO A 13 -9.89 16.80 5.12
N THR A 14 -10.93 16.56 4.31
CA THR A 14 -11.31 15.22 3.90
C THR A 14 -10.38 14.77 2.78
N VAL A 15 -9.71 13.63 3.00
CA VAL A 15 -8.97 12.95 1.94
C VAL A 15 -9.93 12.70 0.79
N PRO A 16 -9.61 13.09 -0.45
CA PRO A 16 -10.51 12.90 -1.58
C PRO A 16 -10.84 11.43 -1.75
N ILE A 17 -12.12 11.08 -1.98
CA ILE A 17 -12.56 9.68 -2.18
C ILE A 17 -11.78 8.96 -3.29
N GLY A 18 -11.28 9.70 -4.28
CA GLY A 18 -10.42 9.16 -5.33
C GLY A 18 -9.10 8.59 -4.81
N PHE A 19 -8.58 9.11 -3.70
CA PHE A 19 -7.38 8.60 -3.04
C PHE A 19 -7.62 7.20 -2.46
N ASP A 20 -8.74 7.01 -1.75
CA ASP A 20 -9.10 5.71 -1.16
C ASP A 20 -9.37 4.65 -2.25
N ILE A 21 -10.04 5.04 -3.34
CA ILE A 21 -10.30 4.17 -4.48
C ILE A 21 -8.99 3.78 -5.17
N ALA A 22 -8.11 4.75 -5.45
CA ALA A 22 -6.82 4.49 -6.08
C ALA A 22 -5.97 3.53 -5.23
N TRP A 23 -5.95 3.72 -3.91
CA TRP A 23 -5.20 2.83 -3.03
C TRP A 23 -5.79 1.43 -2.94
N SER A 24 -7.11 1.32 -2.92
CA SER A 24 -7.81 0.04 -2.91
C SER A 24 -7.54 -0.76 -4.19
N VAL A 25 -7.62 -0.10 -5.34
CA VAL A 25 -7.32 -0.72 -6.65
C VAL A 25 -5.86 -1.16 -6.71
N PHE A 26 -4.93 -0.33 -6.26
CA PHE A 26 -3.52 -0.68 -6.22
C PHE A 26 -3.25 -1.88 -5.31
N MET A 27 -3.84 -1.94 -4.12
CA MET A 27 -3.70 -3.09 -3.22
C MET A 27 -4.30 -4.36 -3.82
N LEU A 28 -5.44 -4.26 -4.51
CA LEU A 28 -6.06 -5.39 -5.19
C LEU A 28 -5.15 -5.92 -6.31
N LEU A 29 -4.59 -5.03 -7.13
CA LEU A 29 -3.63 -5.38 -8.18
C LEU A 29 -2.39 -6.06 -7.58
N TRP A 30 -1.85 -5.52 -6.48
CA TRP A 30 -0.72 -6.13 -5.78
C TRP A 30 -1.05 -7.56 -5.34
N ILE A 31 -2.17 -7.77 -4.66
CA ILE A 31 -2.60 -9.10 -4.21
C ILE A 31 -2.70 -10.08 -5.39
N VAL A 32 -3.34 -9.65 -6.49
CA VAL A 32 -3.48 -10.49 -7.70
C VAL A 32 -2.12 -10.86 -8.28
N LEU A 33 -1.20 -9.91 -8.40
CA LEU A 33 0.16 -10.19 -8.89
C LEU A 33 0.91 -11.15 -7.96
N THR A 34 0.82 -10.95 -6.64
CA THR A 34 1.46 -11.84 -5.66
C THR A 34 0.91 -13.27 -5.76
N VAL A 35 -0.42 -13.43 -5.81
CA VAL A 35 -1.05 -14.75 -5.96
C VAL A 35 -0.65 -15.39 -7.28
N THR A 36 -0.68 -14.63 -8.38
CA THR A 36 -0.30 -15.12 -9.72
C THR A 36 1.17 -15.56 -9.74
N ALA A 37 2.07 -14.79 -9.13
CA ALA A 37 3.48 -15.14 -9.01
C ALA A 37 3.66 -16.44 -8.22
N VAL A 38 3.04 -16.57 -7.04
CA VAL A 38 3.09 -17.79 -6.22
C VAL A 38 2.55 -19.00 -6.99
N VAL A 39 1.40 -18.87 -7.66
CA VAL A 39 0.81 -19.95 -8.48
C VAL A 39 1.74 -20.33 -9.63
N SER A 40 2.36 -19.35 -10.30
CA SER A 40 3.33 -19.59 -11.38
C SER A 40 4.57 -20.34 -10.88
N ILE A 41 5.10 -19.98 -9.70
CA ILE A 41 6.25 -20.64 -9.09
C ILE A 41 5.91 -22.08 -8.72
N VAL A 42 4.77 -22.32 -8.07
CA VAL A 42 4.31 -23.65 -7.67
C VAL A 42 4.06 -24.54 -8.89
N ARG A 43 3.49 -23.99 -9.98
CA ARG A 43 3.26 -24.71 -11.24
C ARG A 43 4.50 -24.91 -12.11
N SER A 44 5.60 -24.21 -11.85
CA SER A 44 6.85 -24.39 -12.62
C SER A 44 7.58 -25.68 -12.22
N ASP A 45 8.27 -26.33 -13.16
CA ASP A 45 9.17 -27.48 -12.92
C ASP A 45 10.55 -27.06 -12.35
N ALA A 46 10.62 -25.90 -11.69
CA ALA A 46 11.85 -25.38 -11.12
C ALA A 46 12.30 -26.15 -9.86
N ASP A 47 13.61 -26.21 -9.67
CA ASP A 47 14.33 -26.85 -8.57
C ASP A 47 13.68 -26.54 -7.19
N PRO A 48 13.39 -27.53 -6.33
CA PRO A 48 12.69 -27.37 -5.05
C PRO A 48 13.18 -26.22 -4.17
N VAL A 49 14.49 -25.94 -4.16
CA VAL A 49 15.10 -24.85 -3.38
C VAL A 49 14.71 -23.48 -3.96
N ALA A 50 14.66 -23.36 -5.29
CA ALA A 50 14.20 -22.16 -5.96
C ALA A 50 12.71 -21.90 -5.73
N LYS A 51 11.88 -22.95 -5.66
CA LYS A 51 10.45 -22.84 -5.31
C LYS A 51 10.22 -22.20 -3.94
N ILE A 52 10.96 -22.66 -2.93
CA ILE A 52 10.84 -22.14 -1.56
C ILE A 52 11.30 -20.68 -1.50
N GLY A 53 12.43 -20.36 -2.13
CA GLY A 53 12.97 -19.00 -2.19
C GLY A 53 12.01 -18.02 -2.85
N TRP A 54 11.47 -18.37 -4.03
CA TRP A 54 10.56 -17.50 -4.77
C TRP A 54 9.18 -17.38 -4.13
N SER A 55 8.68 -18.44 -3.47
CA SER A 55 7.44 -18.39 -2.68
C SER A 55 7.59 -17.47 -1.47
N ALA A 56 8.65 -17.66 -0.67
CA ALA A 56 8.92 -16.82 0.51
C ALA A 56 9.13 -15.34 0.12
N LEU A 57 9.86 -15.09 -0.97
CA LEU A 57 10.06 -13.73 -1.48
C LEU A 57 8.73 -13.07 -1.89
N SER A 58 7.87 -13.80 -2.60
CA SER A 58 6.56 -13.29 -3.04
C SER A 58 5.61 -12.98 -1.87
N VAL A 59 5.73 -13.70 -0.76
CA VAL A 59 4.94 -13.48 0.47
C VAL A 59 5.52 -12.36 1.34
N ILE A 60 6.84 -12.23 1.43
CA ILE A 60 7.48 -11.22 2.29
C ILE A 60 7.42 -9.82 1.64
N LEU A 61 7.60 -9.73 0.33
CA LEU A 61 7.59 -8.46 -0.41
C LEU A 61 6.34 -7.58 -0.15
N PRO A 62 5.08 -8.11 -0.13
CA PRO A 62 3.90 -7.31 0.20
C PRO A 62 3.79 -6.88 1.66
N ILE A 63 4.55 -7.49 2.58
CA ILE A 63 4.54 -7.13 4.01
C ILE A 63 5.52 -5.99 4.29
N VAL A 64 6.61 -5.90 3.52
CA VAL A 64 7.66 -4.88 3.70
C VAL A 64 7.12 -3.46 3.49
N GLY A 65 6.26 -3.24 2.49
CA GLY A 65 5.66 -1.92 2.21
C GLY A 65 4.82 -1.38 3.37
N PRO A 66 3.78 -2.10 3.82
CA PRO A 66 2.97 -1.75 4.99
C PRO A 66 3.81 -1.61 6.26
N ALA A 67 4.77 -2.52 6.48
CA ALA A 67 5.66 -2.45 7.63
C ALA A 67 6.51 -1.17 7.60
N ALA A 68 7.13 -0.85 6.46
CA ALA A 68 7.93 0.37 6.29
C ALA A 68 7.09 1.62 6.51
N TRP A 69 5.86 1.68 5.97
CA TRP A 69 4.93 2.79 6.21
C TRP A 69 4.55 2.91 7.69
N PHE A 70 4.27 1.80 8.37
CA PHE A 70 3.91 1.79 9.78
C PHE A 70 5.05 2.30 10.67
N PHE A 71 6.28 1.86 10.41
CA PHE A 71 7.46 2.33 11.15
C PHE A 71 7.80 3.80 10.82
N ALA A 72 7.66 4.23 9.56
CA ALA A 72 7.85 5.62 9.17
C ALA A 72 6.78 6.55 9.78
N SER A 73 5.52 6.11 9.82
CA SER A 73 4.43 6.83 10.46
C SER A 73 4.66 6.99 11.97
N ARG A 74 5.11 5.94 12.66
CA ARG A 74 5.52 6.04 14.08
C ARG A 74 6.63 7.05 14.32
N ARG A 75 7.65 7.12 13.46
CA ARG A 75 8.70 8.15 13.58
C ARG A 75 8.14 9.57 13.47
N ARG A 76 7.14 9.77 12.60
CA ARG A 76 6.50 11.07 12.39
C ARG A 76 5.65 11.50 13.60
N GLN A 77 5.03 10.55 14.29
CA GLN A 77 4.22 10.79 15.49
C GLN A 77 5.07 11.11 16.71
N ASN A 78 6.25 10.48 16.84
CA ASN A 78 7.17 10.70 17.96
C ASN A 78 8.01 11.99 17.85
N ALA A 79 7.87 12.73 16.74
CA ALA A 79 8.60 13.97 16.47
C ALA A 79 7.74 15.25 16.65
N LEU A 80 6.50 15.08 17.14
CA LEU A 80 5.58 16.12 17.57
C LEU A 80 5.51 16.12 19.10
#